data_AF-A0A7W8HL31-F1
#
_entry.id   AF-A0A7W8HL31-F1
#
_cell.length_a   1.000
_cell.length_b   1.000
_cell.length_c   1.000
_cell.angle_alpha   90.00
_cell.angle_beta   90.00
_cell.angle_gamma   90.00
#
_symmetry.space_group_name_H-M   'P 1'
#
loop_
_entity.id
_entity.type
_entity.pdbx_description
1 polymer ?
#
loop_
_entity_poly.entity_id
_entity_poly.type
_entity_poly.pdbx_seq_one_letter_code
_entity_poly.pdbx_strand_id
1 'polypeptide(L)'
;MAMKSSYTTPWDTIKLPDGMSLQAGPIQSALSEGRTEDAKTLIVAILLSGRADKVTQELAAAMIKPTKRPRGRKSALTRHWFDIGSDFHHLRACGDRYEDALAKLSKKYGYSETHIRKAISEYDSAKHAADEASRD
;
A
#
# COMPACT_ATOMS: atom_id res chain seq x y z
N MET A 1 59.00 7.74 21.72
CA MET A 1 58.47 6.58 22.47
C MET A 1 57.05 6.91 22.89
N ALA A 2 56.04 6.38 22.18
CA ALA A 2 54.64 6.42 22.60
C ALA A 2 53.92 5.27 21.88
N MET A 3 53.82 4.12 22.55
CA MET A 3 53.05 2.95 22.11
C MET A 3 51.57 3.34 22.07
N LYS A 4 50.96 3.33 20.88
CA LYS A 4 49.50 3.36 20.74
C LYS A 4 48.98 2.02 21.22
N SER A 5 48.47 2.00 22.44
CA SER A 5 47.86 0.81 23.04
C SER A 5 46.49 0.57 22.41
N SER A 6 46.46 -0.26 21.37
CA SER A 6 45.25 -0.81 20.78
C SER A 6 44.68 -1.88 21.73
N TYR A 7 44.02 -1.46 22.81
CA TYR A 7 43.19 -2.38 23.59
C TYR A 7 41.86 -2.56 22.86
N THR A 8 41.79 -3.55 21.98
CA THR A 8 40.51 -4.13 21.56
C THR A 8 40.01 -4.96 22.74
N THR A 9 38.96 -4.48 23.41
CA THR A 9 38.31 -5.18 24.51
C THR A 9 37.65 -6.47 23.99
N PRO A 10 37.89 -7.64 24.62
CA PRO A 10 37.44 -8.95 24.10
C PRO A 10 35.91 -9.17 24.16
N TRP A 11 35.15 -8.17 24.59
CA TRP A 11 33.69 -8.18 24.70
C TRP A 11 32.99 -7.42 23.55
N ASP A 12 33.73 -6.74 22.67
CA ASP A 12 33.16 -5.87 21.61
C ASP A 12 32.52 -6.63 20.42
N THR A 13 32.49 -7.95 20.47
CA THR A 13 31.82 -8.78 19.45
C THR A 13 30.82 -9.73 20.08
N ILE A 14 29.84 -9.18 20.80
CA ILE A 14 28.55 -9.86 20.92
C ILE A 14 27.90 -9.80 19.53
N LYS A 15 28.27 -10.74 18.66
CA LYS A 15 27.57 -10.96 17.39
C LYS A 15 26.21 -11.55 17.75
N LEU A 16 25.20 -10.68 17.83
CA LEU A 16 23.80 -11.10 17.90
C LEU A 16 23.49 -11.96 16.67
N PRO A 17 22.62 -12.98 16.81
CA PRO A 17 22.18 -13.78 15.67
C PRO A 17 21.66 -12.89 14.54
N ASP A 18 21.95 -13.27 13.29
CA ASP A 18 21.50 -12.53 12.12
C ASP A 18 19.98 -12.30 12.18
N GLY A 19 19.57 -11.03 12.34
CA GLY A 19 18.16 -10.62 12.44
C GLY A 19 17.76 -9.97 13.77
N MET A 20 18.60 -10.00 14.81
CA MET A 20 18.33 -9.27 16.06
C MET A 20 19.24 -8.04 16.21
N SER A 21 18.64 -6.87 16.39
CA SER A 21 19.34 -5.64 16.80
C SER A 21 18.76 -5.12 18.10
N LEU A 22 19.62 -4.93 19.10
CA LEU A 22 19.24 -4.29 20.37
C LEU A 22 18.81 -2.84 20.16
N GLN A 23 19.32 -2.18 19.11
CA GLN A 23 18.95 -0.82 18.73
C GLN A 23 17.57 -0.76 18.05
N ALA A 24 17.16 -1.83 17.36
CA ALA A 24 15.90 -1.87 16.61
C ALA A 24 14.66 -2.10 17.50
N GLY A 25 14.81 -2.66 18.70
CA GLY A 25 13.69 -2.96 19.61
C GLY A 25 12.82 -1.73 19.92
N PRO A 26 13.39 -0.60 20.39
CA PRO A 26 12.64 0.63 20.65
C PRO A 26 11.96 1.22 19.41
N ILE A 27 12.62 1.12 18.24
CA ILE A 27 12.06 1.59 16.97
C ILE A 27 10.85 0.76 16.58
N GLN A 28 10.94 -0.57 16.68
CA GLN A 28 9.84 -1.48 16.34
C GLN A 28 8.65 -1.30 17.30
N SER A 29 8.89 -1.11 18.60
CA SER A 29 7.84 -0.78 19.58
C SER A 29 7.14 0.52 19.21
N ALA A 30 7.89 1.60 18.95
CA ALA A 30 7.31 2.88 18.54
C ALA A 30 6.49 2.78 17.23
N LEU A 31 6.97 2.00 16.25
CA LEU A 31 6.22 1.74 15.01
C LEU A 31 4.93 0.95 15.27
N SER A 32 4.96 -0.07 16.14
CA SER A 32 3.79 -0.89 16.48
C SER A 32 2.72 -0.09 17.23
N GLU A 33 3.12 0.92 18.00
CA GLU A 33 2.24 1.82 18.74
C GLU A 33 1.74 3.01 17.88
N GLY A 34 2.15 3.10 16.61
CA GLY A 34 1.78 4.20 15.72
C GLY A 34 2.52 5.52 15.99
N ARG A 35 3.52 5.53 16.87
CA ARG A 35 4.37 6.70 17.19
C ARG A 35 5.46 6.87 16.15
N THR A 36 5.04 7.20 14.93
CA THR A 36 5.91 7.26 13.74
C THR A 36 6.97 8.36 13.82
N GLU A 37 6.67 9.51 14.42
CA GLU A 37 7.64 10.61 14.59
C GLU A 37 8.75 10.28 15.60
N ASP A 38 8.40 9.59 16.70
CA ASP A 38 9.38 9.08 17.67
C ASP A 38 10.30 8.04 17.01
N ALA A 39 9.72 7.12 16.24
CA ALA A 39 10.48 6.12 15.49
C ALA A 39 11.47 6.78 14.51
N LYS A 40 11.05 7.83 13.77
CA LYS A 40 11.95 8.59 12.89
C LYS A 40 13.08 9.24 13.66
N THR A 41 12.78 9.88 14.79
CA THR A 41 13.78 10.56 15.63
C THR A 41 14.84 9.59 16.13
N LEU A 42 14.42 8.41 16.59
CA LEU A 42 15.32 7.34 17.06
C LEU A 42 16.19 6.80 15.91
N ILE A 43 15.59 6.54 14.74
CA ILE A 43 16.32 6.08 13.56
C ILE A 43 17.37 7.11 13.13
N VAL A 44 17.02 8.39 13.07
CA VAL A 44 17.95 9.47 12.67
C VAL A 44 19.11 9.57 13.66
N ALA A 45 18.83 9.53 14.97
CA ALA A 45 19.87 9.58 15.99
C ALA A 45 20.87 8.42 15.86
N ILE A 46 20.37 7.19 15.61
CA ILE A 46 21.21 6.01 15.42
C ILE A 46 22.02 6.09 14.11
N LEU A 47 21.41 6.55 13.01
CA LEU A 47 22.11 6.73 11.73
C LEU A 47 23.23 7.78 11.82
N LEU A 48 22.97 8.92 12.46
CA LEU A 48 23.96 9.98 12.68
C LEU A 48 25.13 9.53 13.54
N SER A 49 24.92 8.55 14.44
CA SER A 49 26.00 8.00 15.26
C SER A 49 27.02 7.16 14.50
N GLY A 50 26.73 6.78 13.24
CA GLY A 50 27.60 5.95 12.41
C GLY A 50 27.68 4.47 12.83
N ARG A 51 26.91 4.05 13.82
CA ARG A 51 26.91 2.67 14.39
C ARG A 51 25.57 1.95 14.19
N ALA A 52 24.86 2.27 13.12
CA ALA A 52 23.56 1.69 12.84
C ALA A 52 23.69 0.24 12.38
N ASP A 53 23.00 -0.67 13.09
CA ASP A 53 22.92 -2.08 12.73
C ASP A 53 22.14 -2.29 11.42
N LYS A 54 22.38 -3.43 10.75
CA LYS A 54 21.72 -3.81 9.48
C LYS A 54 20.18 -3.72 9.56
N VAL A 55 19.59 -4.20 10.65
CA VAL A 55 18.12 -4.17 10.87
C VAL A 55 17.60 -2.73 10.97
N THR A 56 18.33 -1.85 11.67
CA THR A 56 17.96 -0.43 11.77
C THR A 56 18.04 0.27 10.41
N GLN A 57 19.06 -0.06 9.61
CA GLN A 57 19.20 0.47 8.25
C GLN A 57 18.08 -0.03 7.33
N GLU A 58 17.66 -1.30 7.44
CA GLU A 58 16.52 -1.85 6.70
C GLU A 58 15.20 -1.16 7.07
N LEU A 59 14.96 -0.92 8.37
CA LEU A 59 13.78 -0.18 8.84
C LEU A 59 13.78 1.25 8.29
N ALA A 60 14.91 1.95 8.37
CA ALA A 60 15.05 3.29 7.80
C ALA A 60 14.79 3.31 6.29
N ALA A 61 15.37 2.35 5.57
CA ALA A 61 15.16 2.21 4.13
C ALA A 61 13.70 1.93 3.78
N ALA A 62 13.02 1.08 4.55
CA ALA A 62 11.60 0.80 4.38
C ALA A 62 10.73 2.06 4.58
N MET A 63 11.08 2.92 5.55
CA MET A 63 10.36 4.17 5.80
C MET A 63 10.60 5.23 4.72
N ILE A 64 11.82 5.30 4.16
CA ILE A 64 12.17 6.25 3.09
C ILE A 64 11.64 5.79 1.73
N LYS A 65 11.54 4.46 1.52
CA LYS A 65 11.18 3.87 0.23
C LYS A 65 9.86 4.46 -0.25
N PRO A 66 9.86 5.18 -1.40
CA PRO A 66 8.62 5.72 -1.93
C PRO A 66 7.68 4.57 -2.28
N THR A 67 6.44 4.64 -1.81
CA THR A 67 5.38 3.71 -2.24
C THR A 67 5.35 3.70 -3.76
N LYS A 68 5.45 2.49 -4.33
CA LYS A 68 5.42 2.29 -5.79
C LYS A 68 4.08 2.80 -6.32
N ARG A 69 4.06 4.05 -6.79
CA ARG A 69 2.90 4.60 -7.48
C ARG A 69 2.72 3.78 -8.76
N PRO A 70 1.53 3.25 -9.05
CA PRO A 70 1.29 2.63 -10.35
C PRO A 70 1.61 3.68 -11.43
N ARG A 71 2.49 3.33 -12.37
CA ARG A 71 2.84 4.21 -13.49
C ARG A 71 1.66 4.26 -14.46
N GLY A 72 1.24 5.47 -14.84
CA GLY A 72 0.29 5.72 -15.92
C GLY A 72 -1.01 6.41 -15.46
N ARG A 73 -1.62 7.15 -16.39
CA ARG A 73 -3.03 7.56 -16.30
C ARG A 73 -3.85 6.26 -16.30
N LYS A 74 -4.64 5.99 -15.26
CA LYS A 74 -5.64 4.91 -15.30
C LYS A 74 -6.48 5.14 -16.56
N SER A 75 -6.56 4.16 -17.47
CA SER A 75 -7.34 4.38 -18.69
C SER A 75 -8.77 4.69 -18.27
N ALA A 76 -9.35 5.74 -18.85
CA ALA A 76 -10.77 6.00 -18.67
C ALA A 76 -11.52 4.72 -19.02
N LEU A 77 -12.52 4.37 -18.21
CA LEU A 77 -13.37 3.21 -18.45
C LEU A 77 -13.85 3.29 -19.91
N THR A 78 -13.65 2.21 -20.67
CA THR A 78 -14.01 2.23 -22.09
C THR A 78 -15.49 2.57 -22.21
N ARG A 79 -15.86 3.47 -23.13
CA ARG A 79 -17.21 4.05 -23.22
C ARG A 79 -18.34 3.01 -23.10
N HIS A 80 -18.21 1.87 -23.79
CA HIS A 80 -19.20 0.79 -23.74
C HIS A 80 -19.36 0.13 -22.36
N TRP A 81 -18.33 0.09 -21.52
CA TRP A 81 -18.41 -0.44 -20.15
C TRP A 81 -19.12 0.54 -19.22
N PHE A 82 -18.87 1.84 -19.43
CA PHE A 82 -19.57 2.91 -18.74
C PHE A 82 -21.08 2.86 -19.04
N ASP A 83 -21.43 2.72 -20.32
CA ASP A 83 -22.83 2.66 -20.77
C ASP A 83 -23.58 1.46 -20.14
N ILE A 84 -22.94 0.28 -20.10
CA ILE A 84 -23.50 -0.92 -19.46
C ILE A 84 -23.74 -0.70 -17.95
N GLY A 85 -22.76 -0.15 -17.23
CA GLY A 85 -22.89 0.12 -15.81
C GLY A 85 -23.97 1.17 -15.49
N SER A 86 -23.99 2.26 -16.26
CA SER A 86 -25.01 3.31 -16.14
C SER A 86 -26.42 2.77 -16.38
N ASP A 87 -26.63 2.01 -17.45
CA ASP A 87 -27.92 1.39 -17.75
C ASP A 87 -28.35 0.39 -16.68
N PHE A 88 -27.41 -0.39 -16.15
CA PHE A 88 -27.70 -1.32 -15.05
C PHE A 88 -28.25 -0.61 -13.82
N HIS A 89 -27.58 0.47 -13.39
CA HIS A 89 -28.04 1.26 -12.25
C HIS A 89 -29.38 1.96 -12.54
N HIS A 90 -29.63 2.37 -13.78
CA HIS A 90 -30.93 2.89 -14.18
C HIS A 90 -32.04 1.84 -14.07
N LEU A 91 -31.84 0.63 -14.59
CA LEU A 91 -32.80 -0.48 -14.48
C LEU A 91 -33.09 -0.83 -13.01
N ARG A 92 -32.04 -0.87 -12.17
CA ARG A 92 -32.17 -1.09 -10.72
C ARG A 92 -32.96 0.04 -10.04
N ALA A 93 -32.75 1.30 -10.43
CA ALA A 93 -33.51 2.43 -9.92
C ALA A 93 -34.98 2.41 -10.34
N CYS A 94 -35.28 1.87 -11.53
CA CYS A 94 -36.64 1.62 -12.00
C CYS A 94 -37.34 0.41 -11.33
N GLY A 95 -36.64 -0.31 -10.45
CA GLY A 95 -37.20 -1.43 -9.68
C GLY A 95 -37.00 -2.81 -10.30
N ASP A 96 -36.22 -2.94 -11.39
CA ASP A 96 -35.90 -4.25 -11.95
C ASP A 96 -35.06 -5.08 -10.97
N ARG A 97 -35.34 -6.39 -10.92
CA ARG A 97 -34.51 -7.33 -10.16
C ARG A 97 -33.15 -7.49 -10.83
N TYR A 98 -32.16 -7.90 -10.03
CA TYR A 98 -30.78 -8.05 -10.47
C TYR A 98 -30.65 -8.96 -11.70
N GLU A 99 -31.21 -10.17 -11.63
CA GLU A 99 -31.15 -11.14 -12.74
C GLU A 99 -31.89 -10.65 -13.99
N ASP A 100 -33.04 -10.01 -13.82
CA ASP A 100 -33.82 -9.45 -14.94
C ASP A 100 -33.06 -8.32 -15.64
N ALA A 101 -32.38 -7.46 -14.87
CA ALA A 101 -31.54 -6.40 -15.42
C ALA A 101 -30.34 -6.98 -16.19
N LEU A 102 -29.69 -8.02 -15.68
CA LEU A 102 -28.60 -8.72 -16.38
C LEU A 102 -29.08 -9.33 -17.70
N ALA A 103 -30.23 -10.01 -17.70
CA ALA A 103 -30.80 -10.60 -18.90
C ALA A 103 -31.15 -9.53 -19.95
N LYS A 104 -31.75 -8.41 -19.54
CA LYS A 104 -32.07 -7.27 -20.41
C LYS A 104 -30.80 -6.65 -21.02
N LEU A 105 -29.75 -6.46 -20.23
CA LEU A 105 -28.47 -5.89 -20.70
C LEU A 105 -27.73 -6.85 -21.63
N SER A 106 -27.68 -8.14 -21.29
CA SER A 106 -27.13 -9.19 -22.13
C SER A 106 -27.78 -9.18 -23.52
N LYS A 107 -29.11 -9.11 -23.58
CA LYS A 107 -29.86 -9.01 -24.84
C LYS A 107 -29.63 -7.69 -25.59
N LYS A 108 -29.53 -6.56 -24.88
CA LYS A 108 -29.34 -5.23 -25.47
C LYS A 108 -27.95 -5.07 -26.10
N TYR A 109 -26.92 -5.54 -25.41
CA TYR A 109 -25.52 -5.34 -25.81
C TYR A 109 -24.90 -6.55 -26.52
N GLY A 110 -25.57 -7.71 -26.53
CA GLY A 110 -25.10 -8.91 -27.20
C GLY A 110 -23.92 -9.61 -26.51
N TYR A 111 -23.69 -9.33 -25.22
CA TYR A 111 -22.61 -9.92 -24.43
C TYR A 111 -23.11 -10.96 -23.44
N SER A 112 -22.23 -11.89 -23.06
CA SER A 112 -22.54 -12.85 -21.99
C SER A 112 -22.75 -12.15 -20.65
N GLU A 113 -23.57 -12.73 -19.78
CA GLU A 113 -23.82 -12.18 -18.44
C GLU A 113 -22.53 -11.97 -17.64
N THR A 114 -21.55 -12.86 -17.78
CA THR A 114 -20.24 -12.71 -17.12
C THR A 114 -19.53 -11.43 -17.56
N HIS A 115 -19.64 -11.05 -18.84
CA HIS A 115 -19.07 -9.81 -19.35
C HIS A 115 -19.82 -8.59 -18.81
N ILE A 116 -21.16 -8.67 -18.73
CA ILE A 116 -21.99 -7.62 -18.13
C ILE A 116 -21.65 -7.44 -16.64
N ARG A 117 -21.53 -8.53 -15.87
CA ARG A 117 -21.13 -8.49 -14.45
C ARG A 117 -19.76 -7.84 -14.27
N LYS A 118 -18.81 -8.13 -15.15
CA LYS A 118 -17.48 -7.50 -15.12
C LYS A 118 -17.56 -6.00 -15.38
N ALA A 119 -18.35 -5.58 -16.38
CA ALA A 119 -18.55 -4.17 -16.68
C ALA A 119 -19.19 -3.40 -15.50
N ILE A 120 -20.17 -4.01 -14.83
CA ILE A 120 -20.80 -3.42 -13.63
C ILE A 120 -19.77 -3.29 -12.50
N SER A 121 -18.98 -4.32 -12.23
CA SER A 121 -17.96 -4.30 -11.18
C SER A 121 -16.87 -3.22 -11.42
N GLU A 122 -16.44 -3.04 -12.68
CA GLU A 122 -15.50 -1.97 -13.01
C GLU A 122 -16.14 -0.57 -12.90
N TYR A 123 -17.41 -0.43 -13.28
CA TYR A 123 -18.16 0.80 -13.10
C TYR A 123 -18.29 1.18 -11.62
N ASP A 124 -18.67 0.23 -10.76
CA ASP A 124 -18.81 0.46 -9.33
C ASP A 124 -17.48 0.86 -8.70
N SER A 125 -16.39 0.19 -9.08
CA SER A 125 -15.04 0.53 -8.63
C SER A 125 -14.61 1.93 -9.05
N ALA A 126 -14.93 2.33 -10.29
CA ALA A 126 -14.64 3.67 -10.80
C ALA A 126 -15.48 4.75 -10.09
N LYS A 127 -16.75 4.47 -9.83
CA LYS A 127 -17.65 5.36 -9.09
C LYS A 127 -17.18 5.56 -7.65
N HIS A 128 -16.84 4.48 -6.95
CA HIS A 128 -16.27 4.54 -5.60
C HIS A 128 -14.98 5.37 -5.55
N ALA A 129 -14.06 5.16 -6.50
CA ALA A 129 -12.82 5.93 -6.56
C ALA A 129 -13.06 7.43 -6.83
N ALA A 130 -14.09 7.77 -7.63
CA ALA A 130 -14.46 9.16 -7.88
C ALA A 130 -15.10 9.81 -6.64
N ASP A 131 -15.99 9.08 -5.95
CA ASP A 131 -16.63 9.55 -4.71
C ASP A 131 -15.57 9.79 -3.62
N GLU A 132 -14.60 8.90 -3.46
CA GLU A 132 -13.46 9.08 -2.53
C GLU A 132 -12.62 10.31 -2.90
N ALA A 133 -12.26 10.48 -4.17
CA ALA A 133 -11.49 11.63 -4.63
C ALA A 133 -12.21 12.98 -4.49
N SER A 134 -13.55 12.97 -4.37
CA SER A 134 -14.35 14.18 -4.15
C SER A 134 -14.52 14.57 -2.68
N ARG A 135 -14.12 13.68 -1.75
CA ARG A 135 -14.23 13.90 -0.29
C ARG A 135 -12.97 14.50 0.34
N ASP A 136 -11.84 14.44 -0.36
CA ASP A 136 -10.57 15.10 -0.01
C ASP A 136 -10.51 16.54 -0.53
#